data_AF-A6HP81-F1
#
_entry.id   AF-A6HP81-F1
#
_cell.length_a   1.000
_cell.length_b   1.000
_cell.length_c   1.000
_cell.angle_alpha   90.00
_cell.angle_beta   90.00
_cell.angle_gamma   90.00
#
_symmetry.space_group_name_H-M   'P 1'
#
loop_
_entity.id
_entity.type
_entity.pdbx_description
1 polymer ?
#
loop_
_entity_poly.entity_id
_entity_poly.type
_entity_poly.pdbx_seq_one_letter_code
_entity_poly.pdbx_strand_id
1 'polypeptide(L)'
;MRVAALISGGKDSCYNMMRCIAEGHQIVALANLRPDDNQVESDELDSYMYQTVGHHAIDLYAEAMALPLYRRTIRGRSLETGRVYTRCEGDEVEDLYELLKLVKGKRRNRRGISRCYTF
;
A
#
# COMPACT_ATOMS: atom_id res chain seq x y z
N MET A 1 1.22 17.92 -5.65
CA MET A 1 2.42 17.11 -6.04
C MET A 1 2.01 15.74 -6.59
N ARG A 2 2.90 14.92 -7.20
CA ARG A 2 2.55 13.56 -7.70
C ARG A 2 2.79 12.49 -6.64
N VAL A 3 1.78 11.69 -6.33
CA VAL A 3 1.78 10.77 -5.18
C VAL A 3 1.34 9.36 -5.56
N ALA A 4 1.84 8.35 -4.85
CA ALA A 4 1.25 7.01 -4.84
C ALA A 4 0.39 6.86 -3.58
N ALA A 5 -0.81 6.31 -3.74
CA ALA A 5 -1.71 6.03 -2.63
C ALA A 5 -1.53 4.58 -2.17
N LEU A 6 -1.21 4.39 -0.89
CA LEU A 6 -1.28 3.07 -0.27
C LEU A 6 -2.74 2.80 0.11
N ILE A 7 -3.31 1.72 -0.43
CA ILE A 7 -4.72 1.36 -0.25
C ILE A 7 -4.86 0.00 0.43
N SER A 8 -5.76 -0.07 1.41
CA SER A 8 -6.10 -1.30 2.14
C SER A 8 -7.47 -1.86 1.77
N GLY A 9 -8.26 -1.11 1.00
CA GLY A 9 -9.66 -1.44 0.68
C GLY A 9 -10.65 -0.92 1.72
N GLY A 10 -10.16 -0.36 2.84
CA GLY A 10 -10.96 0.25 3.88
C GLY A 10 -11.24 1.73 3.67
N LYS A 11 -12.24 2.25 4.41
CA LYS A 11 -12.71 3.65 4.36
C LYS A 11 -11.59 4.68 4.57
N ASP A 12 -10.64 4.39 5.44
CA ASP A 12 -9.62 5.34 5.86
C ASP A 12 -8.61 5.62 4.73
N SER A 13 -8.22 4.57 3.99
CA SER A 13 -7.40 4.75 2.78
C SER A 13 -8.12 5.51 1.66
N CYS A 14 -9.43 5.28 1.52
CA CYS A 14 -10.27 6.01 0.56
C CYS A 14 -10.37 7.50 0.92
N TYR A 15 -10.63 7.80 2.20
CA TYR A 15 -10.67 9.18 2.70
C TYR A 15 -9.33 9.90 2.50
N ASN A 16 -8.20 9.23 2.76
CA ASN A 16 -6.87 9.80 2.54
C ASN A 16 -6.65 10.17 1.06
N MET A 17 -7.08 9.33 0.11
CA MET A 17 -7.03 9.68 -1.31
C MET A 17 -7.85 10.93 -1.64
N MET A 18 -9.05 11.06 -1.09
CA MET A 18 -9.89 12.25 -1.28
C MET A 18 -9.23 13.51 -0.70
N ARG A 19 -8.60 13.41 0.47
CA ARG A 19 -7.81 14.50 1.06
C ARG A 19 -6.61 14.87 0.21
N CYS A 20 -5.88 13.89 -0.33
CA CYS A 20 -4.76 14.16 -1.25
C CYS A 20 -5.21 15.00 -2.45
N ILE A 21 -6.35 14.67 -3.05
CA ILE A 21 -6.92 15.43 -4.17
C ILE A 21 -7.32 16.85 -3.72
N ALA A 22 -7.99 16.97 -2.57
CA ALA A 22 -8.41 18.27 -2.02
C ALA A 22 -7.23 19.23 -1.75
N GLU A 23 -6.08 18.70 -1.35
CA GLU A 23 -4.83 19.46 -1.12
C GLU A 23 -4.02 19.69 -2.43
N GLY A 24 -4.57 19.36 -3.60
CA GLY A 24 -3.91 19.58 -4.90
C GLY A 24 -2.83 18.55 -5.24
N HIS A 25 -2.85 17.37 -4.62
CA HIS A 25 -2.01 16.24 -5.03
C HIS A 25 -2.66 15.45 -6.15
N GLN A 26 -1.84 15.06 -7.12
CA GLN A 26 -2.22 14.14 -8.18
C GLN A 26 -1.83 12.73 -7.78
N ILE A 27 -2.82 11.87 -7.55
CA ILE A 27 -2.58 10.44 -7.36
C ILE A 27 -2.23 9.85 -8.73
N VAL A 28 -1.08 9.17 -8.81
CA VAL A 28 -0.56 8.64 -10.08
C VAL A 28 -0.42 7.14 -10.08
N ALA A 29 -0.48 6.47 -8.92
CA ALA A 29 -0.37 5.03 -8.77
C ALA A 29 -1.06 4.59 -7.48
N LEU A 30 -1.54 3.36 -7.48
CA LEU A 30 -2.07 2.69 -6.29
C LEU A 30 -1.07 1.61 -5.85
N ALA A 31 -0.93 1.41 -4.55
CA ALA A 31 -0.07 0.40 -3.96
C ALA A 31 -0.87 -0.36 -2.89
N ASN A 32 -0.71 -1.69 -2.83
CA ASN A 32 -1.39 -2.53 -1.85
C ASN A 32 -0.48 -3.69 -1.41
N LEU A 33 -0.44 -3.94 -0.11
CA LEU A 33 0.07 -5.19 0.43
C LEU A 33 -1.08 -6.19 0.55
N ARG A 34 -0.87 -7.43 0.11
CA ARG A 34 -1.88 -8.50 0.11
C ARG A 34 -1.38 -9.74 0.86
N PRO A 35 -2.25 -10.58 1.41
CA PRO A 35 -1.82 -11.84 2.01
C PRO A 35 -1.28 -12.79 0.93
N ASP A 36 -0.58 -13.84 1.35
CA ASP A 36 -0.20 -14.90 0.42
C ASP A 36 -1.46 -15.60 -0.08
N ASP A 37 -1.50 -15.93 -1.37
CA ASP A 37 -2.67 -16.55 -2.00
C ASP A 37 -2.98 -17.94 -1.35
N ASN A 38 -1.99 -18.56 -0.69
CA ASN A 38 -2.16 -19.80 0.08
C ASN A 38 -2.71 -19.60 1.51
N GLN A 39 -2.78 -18.37 2.01
CA GLN A 39 -3.35 -18.03 3.32
C GLN A 39 -4.75 -17.42 3.22
N VAL A 40 -5.33 -17.34 2.01
CA VAL A 40 -6.65 -16.73 1.77
C VAL A 40 -7.79 -17.53 2.41
N GLU A 41 -7.60 -18.83 2.69
CA GLU A 41 -8.61 -19.64 3.38
C GLU A 41 -8.63 -19.46 4.90
N SER A 42 -7.57 -18.88 5.50
CA SER A 42 -7.61 -18.45 6.89
C SER A 42 -7.92 -16.95 6.93
N ASP A 43 -9.16 -16.59 7.26
CA ASP A 43 -9.56 -15.21 7.62
C ASP A 43 -8.73 -14.62 8.79
N GLU A 44 -7.83 -15.41 9.39
CA GLU A 44 -6.76 -14.96 10.28
C GLU A 44 -5.66 -14.23 9.48
N LEU A 45 -5.99 -12.99 9.10
CA LEU A 45 -5.07 -12.02 8.53
C LEU A 45 -4.02 -11.64 9.60
N ASP A 46 -2.83 -12.21 9.50
CA ASP A 46 -1.70 -11.97 10.42
C ASP A 46 -0.98 -10.62 10.16
N SER A 47 -1.70 -9.60 9.66
CA SER A 47 -1.17 -8.24 9.47
C SER A 47 -1.76 -7.28 10.48
N TYR A 48 -0.88 -6.60 11.20
CA TYR A 48 -1.30 -5.63 12.23
C TYR A 48 -1.80 -4.31 11.61
N MET A 49 -1.27 -3.91 10.44
CA MET A 49 -1.48 -2.56 9.90
C MET A 49 -1.98 -2.47 8.45
N TYR A 50 -1.70 -3.45 7.59
CA TYR A 50 -1.72 -3.19 6.14
C TYR A 50 -2.88 -3.85 5.39
N GLN A 51 -3.76 -4.57 6.08
CA GLN A 51 -4.84 -5.34 5.47
C GLN A 51 -6.20 -5.06 6.13
N THR A 52 -7.26 -5.16 5.34
CA THR A 52 -8.65 -5.13 5.81
C THR A 52 -9.49 -6.13 5.01
N VAL A 53 -10.69 -6.45 5.50
CA VAL A 53 -11.67 -7.31 4.81
C VAL A 53 -11.99 -6.82 3.38
N GLY A 54 -11.83 -5.52 3.10
CA GLY A 54 -12.08 -4.91 1.80
C GLY A 54 -11.05 -5.17 0.70
N HIS A 55 -10.09 -6.10 0.88
CA HIS A 55 -9.00 -6.32 -0.08
C HIS A 55 -9.47 -6.78 -1.48
N HIS A 56 -10.67 -7.35 -1.61
CA HIS A 56 -11.30 -7.66 -2.90
C HIS A 56 -11.65 -6.42 -3.72
N ALA A 57 -11.89 -5.27 -3.08
CA ALA A 57 -12.24 -4.02 -3.77
C ALA A 57 -11.02 -3.28 -4.36
N ILE A 58 -9.80 -3.74 -4.07
CA ILE A 58 -8.56 -3.09 -4.50
C ILE A 58 -8.45 -3.04 -6.03
N ASP A 59 -8.79 -4.13 -6.71
CA ASP A 59 -8.70 -4.20 -8.17
C ASP A 59 -9.76 -3.28 -8.82
N LEU A 60 -10.95 -3.19 -8.22
CA LEU A 60 -12.01 -2.25 -8.66
C LEU A 60 -11.59 -0.78 -8.51
N TYR A 61 -10.80 -0.44 -7.47
CA TYR A 61 -10.25 0.92 -7.34
C TYR A 61 -9.32 1.28 -8.50
N ALA A 62 -8.45 0.34 -8.89
CA ALA A 62 -7.52 0.56 -9.99
C ALA A 62 -8.25 0.75 -11.32
N GLU A 63 -9.29 -0.05 -11.57
CA GLU A 63 -10.15 0.06 -12.74
C GLU A 63 -10.91 1.39 -12.75
N ALA A 64 -11.62 1.72 -11.67
CA ALA A 64 -12.43 2.94 -11.59
C ALA A 64 -11.60 4.22 -11.72
N MET A 65 -10.38 4.23 -11.19
CA MET A 65 -9.47 5.39 -11.26
C MET A 65 -8.60 5.40 -12.53
N ALA A 66 -8.60 4.32 -13.32
CA ALA A 66 -7.69 4.11 -14.43
C ALA A 66 -6.20 4.36 -14.06
N LEU A 67 -5.80 3.92 -12.87
CA LEU A 67 -4.45 4.05 -12.34
C LEU A 67 -3.78 2.69 -12.21
N PRO A 68 -2.48 2.57 -12.48
CA PRO A 68 -1.82 1.30 -12.29
C PRO A 68 -1.66 0.98 -10.81
N LEU A 69 -1.90 -0.28 -10.53
CA LEU A 69 -1.87 -0.88 -9.22
C LEU A 69 -0.62 -1.74 -9.07
N TYR A 70 0.11 -1.52 -7.99
CA TYR A 70 1.26 -2.32 -7.60
C TYR A 70 0.90 -3.11 -6.36
N ARG A 71 0.95 -4.44 -6.45
CA ARG A 71 0.67 -5.32 -5.32
C ARG A 71 1.92 -6.10 -4.94
N ARG A 72 2.09 -6.35 -3.64
CA ARG A 72 3.11 -7.24 -3.11
C ARG A 72 2.51 -8.10 -2.01
N THR A 73 2.88 -9.38 -2.00
CA THR A 73 2.51 -10.31 -0.94
C THR A 73 3.28 -9.98 0.34
N ILE A 74 2.58 -9.91 1.47
CA ILE A 74 3.20 -9.85 2.79
C ILE A 74 3.81 -11.21 3.08
N ARG A 75 5.12 -11.25 3.29
CA ARG A 75 5.88 -12.44 3.69
C ARG A 75 6.39 -12.31 5.12
N GLY A 76 6.70 -11.09 5.53
CA GLY A 76 7.07 -10.79 6.90
C GLY A 76 5.90 -10.91 7.87
N ARG A 77 6.21 -10.91 9.17
CA ARG A 77 5.23 -10.85 10.26
C ARG A 77 5.37 -9.51 11.00
N SER A 78 4.40 -9.18 11.84
CA SER A 78 4.52 -8.01 12.72
C SER A 78 5.52 -8.32 13.85
N LEU A 79 6.78 -7.90 13.70
CA LEU A 79 7.84 -8.17 14.67
C LEU A 79 8.12 -6.95 15.55
N GLU A 80 8.37 -5.79 14.93
CA GLU A 80 8.65 -4.54 15.62
C GLU A 80 7.40 -3.65 15.69
N THR A 81 6.70 -3.74 16.81
CA THR A 81 5.48 -2.94 17.09
C THR A 81 5.75 -1.76 18.04
N GLY A 82 7.02 -1.47 18.34
CA GLY A 82 7.43 -0.35 19.18
C GLY A 82 7.15 1.02 18.57
N ARG A 83 7.24 2.07 19.40
CA ARG A 83 7.00 3.47 18.96
C ARG A 83 8.07 3.99 17.99
N VAL A 84 9.26 3.39 18.02
CA VAL A 84 10.39 3.75 17.16
C VAL A 84 10.77 2.52 16.38
N TYR A 85 10.55 2.57 15.07
CA TYR A 85 10.87 1.45 14.19
C TYR A 85 12.38 1.22 14.13
N THR A 86 12.80 0.00 14.43
CA THR A 86 14.16 -0.49 14.16
C THR A 86 14.04 -1.57 13.08
N ARG A 87 14.90 -1.48 12.06
CA ARG A 87 14.90 -2.43 10.96
C ARG A 87 15.04 -3.85 11.49
N CYS A 88 14.06 -4.70 11.20
CA CYS A 88 14.04 -6.09 11.60
C CYS A 88 13.84 -6.99 10.38
N GLU A 89 14.68 -8.01 10.24
CA GLU A 89 14.58 -8.95 9.12
C GLU A 89 13.35 -9.85 9.30
N GLY A 90 12.55 -9.98 8.24
CA GLY A 90 11.30 -10.73 8.30
C GLY A 90 10.11 -9.93 8.84
N ASP A 91 10.23 -8.61 8.99
CA ASP A 91 9.11 -7.74 9.36
C ASP A 91 8.24 -7.36 8.13
N GLU A 92 6.92 -7.28 8.29
CA GLU A 92 5.99 -6.82 7.26
C GLU A 92 6.29 -5.39 6.76
N VAL A 93 6.96 -4.55 7.58
CA VAL A 93 7.42 -3.21 7.21
C VAL A 93 8.47 -3.25 6.07
N GLU A 94 9.31 -4.29 6.02
CA GLU A 94 10.29 -4.43 4.93
C GLU A 94 9.61 -4.78 3.59
N ASP A 95 8.48 -5.51 3.62
CA ASP A 95 7.67 -5.74 2.43
C ASP A 95 7.03 -4.45 1.91
N LEU A 96 6.54 -3.60 2.83
CA LEU A 96 6.08 -2.25 2.47
C LEU A 96 7.22 -1.44 1.81
N TYR A 97 8.40 -1.43 2.41
CA TYR A 97 9.54 -0.69 1.90
C TYR A 97 9.88 -1.10 0.46
N GLU A 98 9.96 -2.40 0.19
CA GLU A 98 10.26 -2.89 -1.15
C GLU A 98 9.13 -2.63 -2.16
N LEU A 99 7.86 -2.64 -1.73
CA LEU A 99 6.73 -2.20 -2.56
C LEU A 99 6.88 -0.73 -2.96
N LEU A 100 7.17 0.16 -2.01
CA LEU A 100 7.34 1.58 -2.30
C LEU A 100 8.56 1.85 -3.19
N LYS A 101 9.65 1.10 -2.99
CA LYS A 101 10.84 1.13 -3.84
C LYS A 101 10.53 0.70 -5.28
N LEU A 102 9.70 -0.33 -5.47
CA LEU A 102 9.22 -0.76 -6.79
C LEU A 102 8.40 0.35 -7.48
N VAL A 103 7.44 0.94 -6.77
CA VAL A 103 6.58 2.02 -7.27
C VAL A 103 7.42 3.23 -7.69
N LYS A 104 8.39 3.63 -6.85
CA LYS A 104 9.31 4.73 -7.16
C LYS A 104 10.20 4.41 -8.36
N GLY A 105 10.73 3.19 -8.45
CA GLY A 105 11.59 2.72 -9.54
C GLY A 105 10.88 2.75 -10.90
N LYS A 106 9.69 2.14 -11.00
CA LYS A 106 8.89 2.10 -12.25
C LYS A 106 8.45 3.50 -12.71
N ARG A 107 8.35 4.48 -11.80
CA ARG A 107 7.88 5.84 -12.11
C ARG A 107 8.96 6.89 -12.29
N ARG A 108 10.22 6.58 -11.94
CA ARG A 108 11.36 7.48 -12.22
C ARG A 108 11.49 7.79 -13.72
N ASN A 109 11.01 6.91 -14.60
CA ASN A 109 11.08 7.06 -16.05
C ASN A 109 9.97 7.95 -16.67
N ARG A 110 8.93 8.39 -15.93
CA ARG A 110 7.76 9.13 -16.46
C ARG A 110 7.36 10.38 -15.65
N ARG A 111 8.35 11.17 -15.21
CA ARG A 111 8.21 12.42 -14.40
C ARG A 111 7.88 12.21 -12.90
N GLY A 112 8.59 11.28 -12.23
CA GLY A 112 8.80 11.20 -10.77
C GLY A 112 7.60 11.13 -9.81
N ILE A 113 7.67 10.28 -8.77
CA ILE A 113 6.80 10.37 -7.60
C ILE A 113 7.56 11.15 -6.52
N SER A 114 6.95 12.21 -6.01
CA SER A 114 7.55 13.09 -5.00
C SER A 114 7.33 12.61 -3.56
N ARG A 115 6.25 11.87 -3.29
CA ARG A 115 5.91 11.39 -1.94
C ARG A 115 4.94 10.21 -2.02
N CYS A 116 5.10 9.21 -1.16
CA CYS A 116 4.08 8.19 -0.92
C CYS A 116 3.39 8.55 0.38
N TYR A 117 2.06 8.67 0.37
CA TYR A 117 1.30 8.91 1.59
C TYR A 117 0.86 7.54 2.11
N THR A 118 1.45 7.18 3.24
CA THR A 118 1.01 6.09 4.11
C THR A 118 0.12 6.68 5.20
N PHE A 119 -0.68 5.83 5.85
CA PHE A 119 -1.54 6.15 6.98
C PHE A 119 -0.85 7.03 8.04
#